data_AF-A0A6G0S6F9-F1
#
_entry.id   AF-A0A6G0S6F9-F1
#
_cell.length_a   1.000
_cell.length_b   1.000
_cell.length_c   1.000
_cell.angle_alpha   90.00
_cell.angle_beta   90.00
_cell.angle_gamma   90.00
#
_symmetry.space_group_name_H-M   'P 1'
#
loop_
_entity.id
_entity.type
_entity.pdbx_description
1 polymer ?
#
loop_
_entity_poly.entity_id
_entity_poly.type
_entity_poly.pdbx_seq_one_letter_code
_entity_poly.pdbx_strand_id
1 'polypeptide(L)'
;MPEQVTFEKVKSNGSEVKMQVPVLRDGDWKEWLEWLLRLSEYFMFMGYSQNDADQLDFVEDVQVLLHDDDLLLFNETVAEEQYVSNNVAIQALRWLTAVHCPPGTRALIMDQLIQTKKTRTMTVQADLVRMFKSAMPVDWQLQLNRHARTWDLTSMEAQFEAIERN
;
A
#
# COMPACT_ATOMS: atom_id res chain seq x y z
N MET A 1 -19.69 -7.21 -8.56
CA MET A 1 -18.64 -6.18 -8.75
C MET A 1 -18.24 -5.72 -7.36
N PRO A 2 -16.93 -5.50 -7.10
CA PRO A 2 -16.51 -4.95 -5.80
C PRO A 2 -17.16 -3.59 -5.59
N GLU A 3 -17.54 -3.30 -4.35
CA GLU A 3 -18.06 -1.98 -3.96
C GLU A 3 -16.96 -0.93 -4.14
N GLN A 4 -17.33 0.26 -4.63
CA GLN A 4 -16.37 1.31 -4.98
C GLN A 4 -16.91 2.68 -4.55
N VAL A 5 -16.03 3.53 -4.06
CA VAL A 5 -16.29 4.94 -3.78
C VAL A 5 -15.77 5.78 -4.94
N THR A 6 -16.54 6.78 -5.36
CA THR A 6 -16.12 7.73 -6.40
C THR A 6 -15.62 9.00 -5.73
N PHE A 7 -14.34 9.29 -5.91
CA PHE A 7 -13.74 10.55 -5.48
C PHE A 7 -13.64 11.52 -6.64
N GLU A 8 -13.81 12.81 -6.35
CA GLU A 8 -13.82 13.87 -7.33
C GLU A 8 -12.73 14.89 -7.02
N LYS A 9 -11.97 15.27 -8.04
CA LYS A 9 -10.93 16.28 -7.95
C LYS A 9 -11.15 17.35 -9.02
N VAL A 10 -11.21 18.60 -8.58
CA VAL A 10 -11.24 19.76 -9.48
C VAL A 10 -9.82 20.14 -9.85
N LYS A 11 -9.52 20.17 -11.15
CA LYS A 11 -8.23 20.63 -11.68
C LYS A 11 -8.15 22.16 -11.65
N SER A 12 -6.93 22.68 -11.74
CA SER A 12 -6.66 24.12 -11.78
C SER A 12 -7.31 24.86 -12.95
N ASN A 13 -7.72 24.16 -14.00
CA ASN A 13 -8.48 24.70 -15.13
C ASN A 13 -10.01 24.63 -14.93
N GLY A 14 -10.49 24.27 -13.74
CA GLY A 14 -11.91 24.13 -13.40
C GLY A 14 -12.58 22.84 -13.88
N SER A 15 -11.84 21.93 -14.53
CA SER A 15 -12.40 20.63 -14.94
C SER A 15 -12.41 19.63 -13.80
N GLU A 16 -13.49 18.86 -13.68
CA GLU A 16 -13.63 17.78 -12.71
C GLU A 16 -13.12 16.46 -13.28
N VAL A 17 -12.33 15.75 -12.51
CA VAL A 17 -11.93 14.36 -12.79
C VAL A 17 -12.37 13.48 -11.64
N LYS A 18 -12.75 12.24 -11.96
CA LYS A 18 -13.24 11.27 -10.99
C LYS A 18 -12.36 10.03 -10.99
N MET A 19 -12.17 9.43 -9.81
CA MET A 19 -11.50 8.15 -9.64
C MET A 19 -12.35 7.24 -8.78
N GLN A 20 -12.53 6.01 -9.23
CA GLN A 20 -13.18 4.97 -8.44
C GLN A 20 -12.12 4.19 -7.69
N VAL A 21 -12.30 4.06 -6.38
CA VAL A 21 -11.41 3.28 -5.50
C VAL A 21 -12.25 2.19 -4.86
N PRO A 22 -11.80 0.92 -4.91
CA PRO A 22 -12.52 -0.17 -4.27
C PRO A 22 -12.54 0.02 -2.76
N VAL A 23 -13.68 -0.31 -2.18
CA VAL A 23 -13.81 -0.53 -0.74
C VAL A 23 -13.15 -1.86 -0.41
N LEU A 24 -12.45 -1.92 0.73
CA LEU A 24 -11.93 -3.17 1.25
C LEU A 24 -12.96 -3.78 2.23
N ARG A 25 -13.38 -5.01 1.96
CA ARG A 25 -14.18 -5.83 2.88
C ARG A 25 -13.57 -7.22 2.91
N ASP A 26 -13.22 -7.70 4.10
CA ASP A 26 -12.77 -9.06 4.40
C ASP A 26 -11.97 -9.70 3.26
N GLY A 27 -10.69 -9.32 3.14
CA GLY A 27 -9.81 -9.77 2.07
C GLY A 27 -8.68 -10.66 2.55
N ASP A 28 -8.20 -11.58 1.69
CA ASP A 28 -6.92 -12.23 1.94
C ASP A 28 -5.75 -11.26 1.69
N TRP A 29 -4.53 -11.69 2.01
CA TRP A 29 -3.33 -10.86 1.86
C TRP A 29 -3.13 -10.33 0.43
N LYS A 30 -3.64 -11.02 -0.61
CA LYS A 30 -3.53 -10.55 -2.00
C LYS A 30 -4.51 -9.42 -2.25
N GLU A 31 -5.75 -9.59 -1.82
CA GLU A 31 -6.78 -8.56 -1.93
C GLU A 31 -6.36 -7.29 -1.17
N TRP A 32 -5.72 -7.44 0.00
CA TRP A 32 -5.09 -6.33 0.73
C TRP A 32 -4.02 -5.62 -0.09
N LEU A 33 -3.06 -6.35 -0.67
CA LEU A 33 -1.98 -5.74 -1.46
C LEU A 33 -2.48 -5.10 -2.76
N GLU A 34 -3.46 -5.72 -3.42
CA GLU A 34 -4.12 -5.16 -4.59
C GLU A 34 -4.93 -3.89 -4.22
N TRP A 35 -5.54 -3.85 -3.05
CA TRP A 35 -6.23 -2.66 -2.56
C TRP A 35 -5.25 -1.53 -2.23
N LEU A 36 -4.14 -1.81 -1.53
CA LEU A 36 -3.09 -0.84 -1.24
C LEU A 36 -2.50 -0.21 -2.51
N LEU A 37 -2.43 -0.95 -3.62
CA LEU A 37 -2.08 -0.36 -4.91
C LEU A 37 -3.04 0.73 -5.34
N ARG A 38 -4.33 0.38 -5.37
CA ARG A 38 -5.37 1.29 -5.85
C ARG A 38 -5.40 2.53 -4.97
N LEU A 39 -5.15 2.36 -3.67
CA LEU A 39 -4.97 3.46 -2.76
C LEU A 39 -3.71 4.30 -3.07
N SER A 40 -2.59 3.69 -3.45
CA SER A 40 -1.38 4.44 -3.85
C SER A 40 -1.57 5.22 -5.17
N GLU A 41 -2.30 4.64 -6.13
CA GLU A 41 -2.69 5.32 -7.37
C GLU A 41 -3.62 6.50 -7.06
N TYR A 42 -4.56 6.30 -6.13
CA TYR A 42 -5.47 7.31 -5.63
C TYR A 42 -4.73 8.48 -4.95
N PHE A 43 -3.79 8.19 -4.04
CA PHE A 43 -2.98 9.19 -3.36
C PHE A 43 -2.27 10.11 -4.37
N MET A 44 -1.64 9.50 -5.40
CA MET A 44 -0.99 10.25 -6.48
C MET A 44 -1.97 11.02 -7.36
N PHE A 45 -3.15 10.45 -7.63
CA PHE A 45 -4.21 11.11 -8.40
C PHE A 45 -4.72 12.36 -7.68
N MET A 46 -4.99 12.25 -6.38
CA MET A 46 -5.40 13.37 -5.53
C MET A 46 -4.28 14.38 -5.34
N GLY A 47 -3.02 13.98 -5.51
CA GLY A 47 -1.87 14.85 -5.40
C GLY A 47 -1.56 15.19 -3.95
N TYR A 48 -1.92 14.29 -3.04
CA TYR A 48 -1.56 14.41 -1.64
C TYR A 48 -0.04 14.43 -1.46
N SER A 49 0.39 15.16 -0.44
CA SER A 49 1.78 15.26 -0.01
C SER A 49 1.93 14.85 1.45
N GLN A 50 3.13 14.99 1.99
CA GLN A 50 3.43 14.69 3.40
C GLN A 50 3.15 15.88 4.32
N ASN A 51 2.42 16.90 3.85
CA ASN A 51 2.01 18.00 4.71
C ASN A 51 0.80 17.58 5.58
N ASP A 52 0.66 18.19 6.75
CA ASP A 52 -0.33 17.75 7.74
C ASP A 52 -1.78 17.86 7.24
N ALA A 53 -2.10 18.85 6.41
CA ALA A 53 -3.45 19.02 5.85
C ALA A 53 -3.80 17.89 4.88
N ASP A 54 -2.90 17.61 3.93
CA ASP A 54 -3.08 16.52 2.96
C ASP A 54 -3.12 15.15 3.65
N GLN A 55 -2.42 14.98 4.77
CA GLN A 55 -2.46 13.74 5.55
C GLN A 55 -3.80 13.56 6.25
N LEU A 56 -4.40 14.62 6.78
CA LEU A 56 -5.73 14.58 7.37
C LEU A 56 -6.81 14.29 6.31
N ASP A 57 -6.76 14.99 5.18
CA ASP A 57 -7.67 14.75 4.06
C ASP A 57 -7.56 13.29 3.57
N PHE A 58 -6.33 12.77 3.48
CA PHE A 58 -6.11 11.38 3.10
C PHE A 58 -6.60 10.37 4.16
N VAL A 59 -6.51 10.68 5.45
CA VAL A 59 -7.10 9.86 6.52
C VAL A 59 -8.61 9.76 6.35
N GLU A 60 -9.30 10.88 6.12
CA GLU A 60 -10.75 10.91 5.91
C GLU A 60 -11.17 10.07 4.69
N ASP A 61 -10.41 10.16 3.60
CA ASP A 61 -10.65 9.33 2.41
C ASP A 61 -10.42 7.85 2.64
N VAL A 62 -9.40 7.48 3.43
CA VAL A 62 -9.14 6.06 3.76
C VAL A 62 -10.26 5.51 4.66
N GLN A 63 -10.78 6.32 5.59
CA GLN A 63 -11.87 5.91 6.48
C GLN A 63 -13.14 5.51 5.73
N VAL A 64 -13.46 6.16 4.59
CA VAL A 64 -14.62 5.78 3.78
C VAL A 64 -14.39 4.53 2.93
N LEU A 65 -13.16 4.04 2.85
CA LEU A 65 -12.77 2.85 2.08
C LEU A 65 -12.58 1.59 2.94
N LEU A 66 -12.48 1.75 4.26
CA LEU A 66 -12.34 0.68 5.23
C LEU A 66 -13.66 0.42 5.96
N HIS A 67 -13.84 -0.80 6.45
CA HIS A 67 -15.01 -1.19 7.24
C HIS A 67 -14.63 -2.01 8.46
N ASP A 68 -15.61 -2.18 9.35
CA ASP A 68 -15.58 -3.13 10.47
C ASP A 68 -14.28 -3.04 11.29
N ASP A 69 -13.60 -4.16 11.52
CA ASP A 69 -12.39 -4.23 12.35
C ASP A 69 -11.22 -3.44 11.76
N ASP A 70 -11.10 -3.38 10.43
CA ASP A 70 -10.05 -2.62 9.76
C ASP A 70 -10.24 -1.11 9.96
N LEU A 71 -11.48 -0.61 9.86
CA LEU A 71 -11.80 0.79 10.12
C LEU A 71 -11.56 1.14 11.60
N LEU A 72 -11.94 0.23 12.51
CA LEU A 72 -11.72 0.44 13.94
C LEU A 72 -10.22 0.56 14.25
N LEU A 73 -9.42 -0.43 13.82
CA LEU A 73 -7.98 -0.44 14.06
C LEU A 73 -7.28 0.76 13.40
N PHE A 74 -7.71 1.16 12.20
CA PHE A 74 -7.21 2.35 11.54
C PHE A 74 -7.43 3.60 12.39
N ASN A 75 -8.67 3.81 12.85
CA ASN A 75 -9.03 4.99 13.63
C ASN A 75 -8.32 5.06 14.99
N GLU A 76 -8.18 3.93 15.68
CA GLU A 76 -7.42 3.84 16.93
C GLU A 76 -5.96 4.23 16.69
N THR A 77 -5.33 3.66 15.65
CA THR A 77 -3.95 3.98 15.31
C THR A 77 -3.76 5.44 14.92
N VAL A 78 -4.68 6.00 14.13
CA VAL A 78 -4.67 7.42 13.77
C VAL A 78 -4.76 8.29 15.03
N ALA A 79 -5.64 7.94 15.96
CA ALA A 79 -5.84 8.70 17.20
C ALA A 79 -4.60 8.69 18.11
N GLU A 80 -3.84 7.60 18.10
CA GLU A 80 -2.59 7.45 18.86
C GLU A 80 -1.40 8.17 18.18
N GLU A 81 -1.25 8.00 16.87
CA GLU A 81 -0.08 8.46 16.11
C GLU A 81 -0.13 9.96 15.74
N GLN A 82 -1.32 10.58 15.72
CA GLN A 82 -1.50 11.99 15.31
C GLN A 82 -0.68 13.00 16.14
N TYR A 83 -0.26 12.64 17.35
CA TYR A 83 0.52 13.52 18.22
C TYR A 83 2.03 13.30 18.11
N VAL A 84 2.46 12.28 17.36
CA VAL A 84 3.85 11.79 17.36
C VAL A 84 4.44 11.74 15.95
N SER A 85 3.61 11.59 14.92
CA SER A 85 4.04 11.38 13.54
C SER A 85 3.30 12.29 12.57
N ASN A 86 4.02 12.89 11.62
CA ASN A 86 3.41 13.62 10.50
C ASN A 86 2.90 12.66 9.40
N ASN A 87 3.13 11.35 9.53
CA ASN A 87 2.75 10.35 8.53
C ASN A 87 1.68 9.39 9.09
N VAL A 88 0.65 9.94 9.70
CA VAL A 88 -0.35 9.21 10.49
C VAL A 88 -1.05 8.13 9.67
N ALA A 89 -1.53 8.48 8.47
CA ALA A 89 -2.18 7.53 7.56
C ALA A 89 -1.25 6.37 7.20
N ILE A 90 0.03 6.66 6.94
CA ILE A 90 1.01 5.64 6.59
C ILE A 90 1.26 4.69 7.77
N GLN A 91 1.33 5.20 9.00
CA GLN A 91 1.51 4.33 10.17
C GLN A 91 0.30 3.43 10.37
N ALA A 92 -0.92 3.96 10.27
CA ALA A 92 -2.14 3.18 10.38
C ALA A 92 -2.26 2.09 9.29
N LEU A 93 -1.89 2.40 8.05
CA LEU A 93 -1.84 1.42 6.96
C LEU A 93 -0.77 0.33 7.18
N ARG A 94 0.36 0.65 7.83
CA ARG A 94 1.37 -0.36 8.18
C ARG A 94 0.85 -1.34 9.23
N TRP A 95 0.13 -0.85 10.24
CA TRP A 95 -0.48 -1.69 11.25
C TRP A 95 -1.52 -2.64 10.64
N LEU A 96 -2.40 -2.13 9.78
CA LEU A 96 -3.32 -2.98 9.03
C LEU A 96 -2.58 -3.98 8.13
N THR A 97 -1.48 -3.57 7.48
CA THR A 97 -0.67 -4.48 6.67
C THR A 97 -0.11 -5.64 7.50
N ALA A 98 0.28 -5.40 8.76
CA ALA A 98 0.75 -6.47 9.64
C ALA A 98 -0.38 -7.48 9.98
N VAL A 99 -1.62 -7.01 10.06
CA VAL A 99 -2.81 -7.87 10.27
C VAL A 99 -3.13 -8.70 9.04
N HIS A 100 -3.18 -8.07 7.86
CA HIS A 100 -3.54 -8.71 6.60
C HIS A 100 -2.42 -9.57 6.00
N CYS A 101 -1.16 -9.24 6.29
CA CYS A 101 0.02 -9.98 5.85
C CYS A 101 0.79 -10.55 7.06
N PRO A 102 0.22 -11.51 7.81
CA PRO A 102 0.86 -12.09 8.98
C PRO A 102 2.14 -12.86 8.60
N PRO A 103 3.00 -13.19 9.57
CA PRO A 103 4.21 -13.99 9.33
C PRO A 103 3.92 -15.25 8.52
N GLY A 104 4.70 -15.49 7.48
CA GLY A 104 4.50 -16.59 6.52
C GLY A 104 3.84 -16.17 5.20
N THR A 105 3.14 -15.03 5.16
CA THR A 105 2.62 -14.44 3.92
C THR A 105 3.72 -14.20 2.89
N ARG A 106 4.91 -13.82 3.35
CA ARG A 106 6.12 -13.69 2.51
C ARG A 106 6.43 -14.95 1.71
N ALA A 107 6.38 -16.12 2.34
CA ALA A 107 6.68 -17.37 1.65
C ALA A 107 5.67 -17.62 0.53
N LEU A 108 4.39 -17.32 0.78
CA LEU A 108 3.32 -17.41 -0.21
C LEU A 108 3.53 -16.44 -1.38
N ILE A 109 3.93 -15.18 -1.09
CA ILE A 109 4.28 -14.18 -2.10
C ILE A 109 5.44 -14.67 -2.97
N MET A 110 6.52 -15.14 -2.33
CA MET A 110 7.71 -15.60 -3.05
C MET A 110 7.41 -16.83 -3.90
N ASP A 111 6.65 -17.79 -3.38
CA ASP A 111 6.22 -18.96 -4.14
C ASP A 111 5.38 -18.56 -5.35
N GLN A 112 4.46 -17.60 -5.21
CA GLN A 112 3.72 -17.05 -6.33
C GLN A 112 4.62 -16.35 -7.35
N LEU A 113 5.55 -15.50 -6.92
CA LEU A 113 6.50 -14.85 -7.82
C LEU A 113 7.35 -15.87 -8.60
N ILE A 114 7.79 -16.94 -7.93
CA ILE A 114 8.53 -18.05 -8.55
C ILE A 114 7.66 -18.78 -9.58
N GLN A 115 6.39 -19.04 -9.26
CA GLN A 115 5.44 -19.66 -10.18
C GLN A 115 5.16 -18.75 -11.39
N THR A 116 4.90 -17.47 -11.17
CA THR A 116 4.63 -16.49 -12.24
C THR A 116 5.84 -16.31 -13.16
N LYS A 117 7.07 -16.35 -12.62
CA LYS A 117 8.33 -16.34 -13.38
C LYS A 117 8.44 -17.55 -14.32
N LYS A 118 8.00 -18.74 -13.88
CA LYS A 118 7.97 -19.95 -14.73
C LYS A 118 6.98 -19.81 -15.90
N THR A 119 5.91 -19.02 -15.73
CA THR A 119 4.88 -18.75 -16.77
C THR A 119 5.17 -17.56 -17.70
N ARG A 120 6.30 -16.85 -17.53
CA ARG A 120 6.89 -15.89 -18.49
C ARG A 120 5.91 -14.82 -19.03
N THR A 121 5.53 -13.87 -18.18
CA THR A 121 5.02 -12.55 -18.59
C THR A 121 5.69 -11.47 -17.74
N MET A 122 6.68 -10.77 -18.31
CA MET A 122 7.54 -9.80 -17.59
C MET A 122 6.81 -8.55 -17.08
N THR A 123 5.59 -8.29 -17.53
CA THR A 123 4.79 -7.12 -17.16
C THR A 123 4.21 -7.22 -15.74
N VAL A 124 3.74 -8.41 -15.33
CA VAL A 124 3.10 -8.61 -14.02
C VAL A 124 4.10 -8.52 -12.86
N GLN A 125 5.34 -8.94 -13.10
CA GLN A 125 6.42 -8.91 -12.11
C GLN A 125 6.87 -7.47 -11.80
N ALA A 126 6.85 -6.56 -12.78
CA ALA A 126 7.19 -5.15 -12.56
C ALA A 126 6.09 -4.42 -11.78
N ASP A 127 4.82 -4.75 -12.02
CA ASP A 127 3.69 -4.14 -11.32
C ASP A 127 3.58 -4.63 -9.87
N LEU A 128 3.84 -5.91 -9.58
CA LEU A 128 3.93 -6.48 -8.22
C LEU A 128 5.13 -5.93 -7.42
N VAL A 129 6.26 -5.69 -8.06
CA VAL A 129 7.45 -5.11 -7.40
C VAL A 129 7.27 -3.61 -7.17
N ARG A 130 6.61 -2.90 -8.10
CA ARG A 130 6.21 -1.49 -7.91
C ARG A 130 5.17 -1.36 -6.79
N MET A 131 4.20 -2.29 -6.74
CA MET A 131 3.24 -2.54 -5.66
C MET A 131 3.88 -2.46 -4.28
N PHE A 132 4.90 -3.27 -4.15
CA PHE A 132 5.55 -3.51 -2.88
C PHE A 132 6.41 -2.30 -2.50
N LYS A 133 7.07 -1.69 -3.49
CA LYS A 133 7.85 -0.48 -3.31
C LYS A 133 7.03 0.75 -2.92
N SER A 134 5.75 0.86 -3.23
CA SER A 134 4.94 2.02 -2.79
C SER A 134 4.30 1.81 -1.42
N ALA A 135 4.02 0.57 -1.03
CA ALA A 135 3.42 0.22 0.26
C ALA A 135 4.43 0.03 1.41
N MET A 136 5.72 -0.15 1.11
CA MET A 136 6.77 -0.31 2.12
C MET A 136 7.18 1.00 2.82
N PRO A 137 7.69 0.96 4.05
CA PRO A 137 8.41 2.07 4.67
C PRO A 137 9.51 2.69 3.79
N VAL A 138 9.63 4.03 3.75
CA VAL A 138 10.55 4.77 2.87
C VAL A 138 12.01 4.33 3.00
N ASP A 139 12.44 3.97 4.21
CA ASP A 139 13.74 3.39 4.53
C ASP A 139 13.97 2.02 3.87
N TRP A 140 12.94 1.17 3.81
CA TRP A 140 12.97 -0.12 3.11
C TRP A 140 12.92 0.10 1.59
N GLN A 141 12.15 1.08 1.11
CA GLN A 141 12.13 1.47 -0.30
C GLN A 141 13.51 1.95 -0.78
N LEU A 142 14.23 2.73 0.03
CA LEU A 142 15.56 3.25 -0.30
C LEU A 142 16.62 2.14 -0.35
N GLN A 143 16.58 1.18 0.57
CA GLN A 143 17.46 -0.01 0.55
C GLN A 143 17.17 -0.89 -0.67
N LEU A 144 15.89 -1.17 -0.92
CA LEU A 144 15.47 -2.01 -2.05
C LEU A 144 15.74 -1.31 -3.40
N ASN A 145 15.62 0.02 -3.50
CA ASN A 145 15.99 0.78 -4.71
C ASN A 145 17.50 0.91 -4.94
N ARG A 146 18.32 0.96 -3.88
CA ARG A 146 19.80 0.93 -4.00
C ARG A 146 20.28 -0.38 -4.65
N HIS A 147 19.59 -1.49 -4.37
CA HIS A 147 19.95 -2.82 -4.87
C HIS A 147 19.14 -3.30 -6.09
N ALA A 148 17.97 -2.71 -6.36
CA ALA A 148 17.14 -3.03 -7.54
C ALA A 148 17.74 -2.62 -8.89
N ARG A 149 18.94 -2.01 -8.93
CA ARG A 149 19.70 -1.87 -10.19
C ARG A 149 20.15 -3.22 -10.75
N THR A 150 20.11 -4.27 -9.95
CA THR A 150 20.38 -5.66 -10.31
C THR A 150 19.15 -6.49 -9.95
N TRP A 151 18.24 -6.70 -10.90
CA TRP A 151 16.99 -7.44 -10.73
C TRP A 151 17.25 -8.95 -10.52
N ASP A 152 17.80 -9.34 -9.38
CA ASP A 152 17.95 -10.74 -9.01
C ASP A 152 17.09 -11.09 -7.78
N LEU A 153 16.38 -12.22 -7.89
CA LEU A 153 15.41 -12.70 -6.91
C LEU A 153 16.08 -13.08 -5.57
N THR A 154 17.29 -13.61 -5.64
CA THR A 154 18.07 -14.05 -4.47
C THR A 154 18.43 -12.87 -3.56
N SER A 155 18.74 -11.71 -4.14
CA SER A 155 19.02 -10.47 -3.45
C SER A 155 17.76 -9.87 -2.82
N MET A 156 16.61 -9.98 -3.49
CA MET A 156 15.32 -9.56 -2.91
C MET A 156 14.96 -10.45 -1.71
N GLU A 157 15.06 -11.78 -1.85
CA GLU A 157 14.81 -12.73 -0.77
C GLU A 157 15.71 -12.46 0.46
N ALA A 158 17.01 -12.28 0.26
CA ALA A 158 17.97 -12.03 1.35
C ALA A 158 17.70 -10.71 2.11
N GLN A 159 17.21 -9.67 1.43
CA GLN A 159 16.89 -8.40 2.10
C GLN A 159 15.60 -8.48 2.92
N PHE A 160 14.59 -9.19 2.44
CA PHE A 160 13.39 -9.41 3.24
C PHE A 160 13.69 -10.16 4.55
N GLU A 161 14.60 -11.14 4.51
CA GLU A 161 15.05 -11.83 5.74
C GLU A 161 15.82 -10.92 6.70
N ALA A 162 16.52 -9.90 6.19
CA ALA A 162 17.26 -8.96 7.01
C ALA A 162 16.36 -7.91 7.68
N ILE A 163 15.25 -7.56 7.02
CA ILE A 163 14.24 -6.63 7.53
C ILE A 163 13.42 -7.28 8.65
N GLU A 164 13.01 -8.55 8.51
CA GLU A 164 12.25 -9.27 9.56
C GLU A 164 13.07 -9.54 10.84
N ARG A 165 14.40 -9.35 10.82
CA ARG A 165 15.29 -9.58 11.96
C ARG A 165 15.64 -8.33 12.77
N ASN A 166 15.25 -7.14 12.31
CA ASN A 166 15.46 -5.86 12.99
C ASN A 166 14.13 -5.25 13.42
#